data_AF-A0A7S2F2M0-F1
#
_entry.id   AF-A0A7S2F2M0-F1
#
_cell.length_a   1.000
_cell.length_b   1.000
_cell.length_c   1.000
_cell.angle_alpha   90.00
_cell.angle_beta   90.00
_cell.angle_gamma   90.00
#
_symmetry.space_group_name_H-M   'P 1'
#
loop_
_entity.id
_entity.type
_entity.pdbx_description
1 polymer ?
#
loop_
_entity_poly.entity_id
_entity_poly.type
_entity_poly.pdbx_seq_one_letter_code
_entity_poly.pdbx_strand_id
1 'polypeptide(L)'
;GPCGASRAARVLASDVVGSFEAVRKYLREVGQCLEKVDPHLCNNAGLVALLVDWEERWEVGSRYVRRVPILAAVSDLVEEMRAAQRIAPALVTMCEDRDAELFLV
;
A
#
# COMPACT_ATOMS: atom_id res chain seq x y z
N GLY A 1 -22.22 6.06 13.19
CA GLY A 1 -21.65 5.05 14.11
C GLY A 1 -20.48 4.37 13.42
N PRO A 2 -19.35 4.09 14.08
CA PRO A 2 -18.16 3.60 13.41
C PRO A 2 -18.16 2.07 13.43
N CYS A 3 -18.87 1.43 12.50
CA CYS A 3 -18.77 -0.02 12.36
C CYS A 3 -18.83 -0.39 10.88
N GLY A 4 -17.65 -0.41 10.30
CA GLY A 4 -17.39 -0.68 8.90
C GLY A 4 -16.03 -0.08 8.59
N ALA A 5 -14.96 -0.85 8.74
CA ALA A 5 -13.65 -0.41 8.31
C ALA A 5 -13.77 0.08 6.85
N SER A 6 -13.45 1.37 6.63
CA SER A 6 -13.51 1.97 5.30
C SER A 6 -12.85 1.04 4.29
N ARG A 7 -13.41 0.92 3.09
CA ARG A 7 -12.80 0.10 2.02
C ARG A 7 -11.35 0.53 1.78
N ALA A 8 -11.05 1.83 1.86
CA ALA A 8 -9.70 2.36 1.78
C ALA A 8 -8.81 1.84 2.93
N ALA A 9 -9.32 1.84 4.16
CA ALA A 9 -8.61 1.28 5.33
C ALA A 9 -8.25 -0.19 5.14
N ARG A 10 -9.21 -0.98 4.62
CA ARG A 10 -9.03 -2.41 4.38
C ARG A 10 -7.97 -2.67 3.31
N VAL A 11 -8.00 -1.94 2.20
CA VAL A 11 -6.99 -2.07 1.14
C VAL A 11 -5.60 -1.78 1.70
N LEU A 12 -5.40 -0.62 2.34
CA LEU A 12 -4.11 -0.24 2.90
C LEU A 12 -3.62 -1.20 3.99
N ALA A 13 -4.51 -1.68 4.86
CA ALA A 13 -4.16 -2.66 5.88
C ALA A 13 -3.78 -4.02 5.27
N SER A 14 -4.51 -4.46 4.24
CA SER A 14 -4.19 -5.69 3.50
C SER A 14 -2.82 -5.63 2.83
N ASP A 15 -2.45 -4.47 2.25
CA ASP A 15 -1.13 -4.30 1.63
C ASP A 15 0.01 -4.43 2.65
N VAL A 16 -0.16 -3.81 3.82
CA VAL A 16 0.81 -3.94 4.94
C VAL A 16 0.94 -5.38 5.41
N VAL A 17 -0.19 -6.07 5.62
CA VAL A 17 -0.18 -7.46 6.09
C VAL A 17 0.46 -8.37 5.03
N GLY A 18 0.07 -8.24 3.76
CA GLY A 18 0.59 -9.07 2.67
C GLY A 18 2.09 -8.91 2.45
N SER A 19 2.60 -7.68 2.48
CA SER A 19 4.05 -7.44 2.38
C SER A 19 4.83 -8.00 3.57
N PHE A 20 4.29 -7.85 4.78
CA PHE A 20 4.90 -8.45 5.98
C PHE A 20 4.90 -9.99 5.93
N GLU A 21 3.82 -10.60 5.44
CA GLU A 21 3.73 -12.04 5.24
C GLU A 21 4.76 -12.53 4.22
N ALA A 22 5.01 -11.77 3.15
CA ALA A 22 6.06 -12.09 2.18
C ALA A 22 7.46 -12.09 2.83
N VAL A 23 7.78 -11.10 3.66
CA VAL A 23 9.02 -11.07 4.45
C VAL A 23 9.12 -12.30 5.36
N ARG A 24 8.05 -12.63 6.09
CA ARG A 24 8.04 -13.81 6.99
C ARG A 24 8.21 -15.11 6.24
N LYS A 25 7.59 -15.25 5.07
CA LYS A 25 7.72 -16.42 4.21
C LYS A 25 9.18 -16.58 3.78
N TYR A 26 9.79 -15.52 3.26
CA TYR A 26 11.19 -15.51 2.85
C TYR A 26 12.13 -15.93 3.99
N LEU A 27 11.98 -15.33 5.18
CA LEU A 27 12.82 -15.66 6.34
C LEU A 27 12.67 -17.12 6.79
N ARG A 28 11.47 -17.71 6.66
CA ARG A 28 11.24 -19.14 6.96
C ARG A 28 11.92 -20.06 5.95
N GLU A 29 11.87 -19.71 4.66
CA GLU A 29 12.52 -20.48 3.59
C GLU A 29 14.04 -20.44 3.76
N VAL A 30 14.58 -19.26 3.98
CA VAL A 30 16.01 -19.05 4.19
C VAL A 30 16.51 -19.70 5.49
N GLY A 31 15.68 -19.72 6.54
CA GLY A 31 16.00 -20.39 7.80
C GLY A 31 16.31 -21.88 7.67
N GLN A 32 15.90 -22.53 6.56
CA GLN A 32 16.18 -23.94 6.30
C GLN A 32 17.59 -24.19 5.74
N CYS A 33 18.27 -23.15 5.26
CA CYS A 33 19.58 -23.23 4.62
C CYS A 33 20.41 -21.95 4.82
N LEU A 34 20.56 -21.53 6.09
CA LEU A 34 21.28 -20.31 6.47
C LEU A 34 22.72 -20.27 5.97
N GLU A 35 23.36 -21.44 5.78
CA GLU A 35 24.70 -21.56 5.23
C GLU A 35 24.84 -21.05 3.79
N LYS A 36 23.73 -20.86 3.08
CA LYS A 36 23.69 -20.33 1.71
C LYS A 36 23.39 -18.83 1.64
N VAL A 37 23.20 -18.18 2.79
CA VAL A 37 22.91 -16.75 2.88
C VAL A 37 24.22 -15.99 2.97
N ASP A 38 24.37 -14.95 2.15
CA ASP A 38 25.48 -14.02 2.30
C ASP A 38 25.40 -13.36 3.70
N PRO A 39 26.46 -13.47 4.53
CA PRO A 39 26.52 -12.79 5.82
C PRO A 39 26.28 -11.28 5.73
N HIS A 40 26.61 -10.67 4.59
CA HIS A 40 26.28 -9.29 4.27
C HIS A 40 24.89 -9.24 3.61
N LEU A 41 23.85 -9.18 4.43
CA LEU A 41 22.45 -9.25 3.98
C LEU A 41 22.08 -8.21 2.91
N CYS A 42 22.78 -7.07 2.83
CA CYS A 42 22.58 -6.08 1.77
C CYS A 42 22.91 -6.60 0.36
N ASN A 43 23.75 -7.63 0.23
CA ASN A 43 24.04 -8.28 -1.04
C ASN A 43 22.90 -9.20 -1.50
N ASN A 44 21.96 -9.50 -0.62
CA ASN A 44 20.80 -10.33 -0.92
C ASN A 44 19.70 -9.46 -1.54
N ALA A 45 19.78 -9.26 -2.86
CA ALA A 45 18.85 -8.40 -3.60
C ALA A 45 17.37 -8.78 -3.39
N GLY A 46 17.06 -10.07 -3.24
CA GLY A 46 15.70 -10.54 -2.96
C GLY A 46 15.19 -10.13 -1.58
N LEU A 47 16.02 -10.30 -0.54
CA LEU A 47 15.69 -9.84 0.81
C LEU A 47 15.53 -8.31 0.85
N VAL A 48 16.46 -7.58 0.22
CA VAL A 48 16.41 -6.12 0.17
C VAL A 48 15.11 -5.64 -0.49
N ALA A 49 14.75 -6.22 -1.65
CA ALA A 49 13.51 -5.86 -2.33
C ALA A 49 12.26 -6.09 -1.47
N LEU A 50 12.19 -7.22 -0.74
CA LEU A 50 11.07 -7.51 0.17
C LEU A 50 11.00 -6.54 1.36
N LEU A 51 12.15 -6.14 1.91
CA LEU A 51 12.20 -5.20 3.02
C LEU A 51 11.78 -3.78 2.58
N VAL A 52 12.24 -3.33 1.40
CA VAL A 52 11.82 -2.06 0.81
C VAL A 52 10.32 -2.06 0.54
N ASP A 53 9.79 -3.12 -0.08
CA ASP A 53 8.35 -3.25 -0.40
C ASP A 53 7.47 -3.18 0.85
N TRP A 54 7.91 -3.82 1.94
CA TRP A 54 7.26 -3.76 3.24
C TRP A 54 7.37 -2.38 3.91
N GLU A 55 8.54 -1.74 3.85
CA GLU A 55 8.76 -0.40 4.40
C GLU A 55 7.84 0.63 3.73
N GLU A 56 7.79 0.66 2.40
CA GLU A 56 6.95 1.58 1.64
C GLU A 56 5.46 1.43 1.99
N ARG A 57 4.97 0.18 2.06
CA ARG A 57 3.56 -0.09 2.44
C ARG A 57 3.29 0.26 3.89
N TRP A 58 4.23 -0.04 4.79
CA TRP A 58 4.11 0.33 6.20
C TRP A 58 4.07 1.85 6.38
N GLU A 59 4.86 2.61 5.63
CA GLU A 59 4.86 4.06 5.68
C GLU A 59 3.46 4.61 5.34
N VAL A 60 2.88 4.18 4.21
CA VAL A 60 1.53 4.56 3.79
C VAL A 60 0.48 4.10 4.82
N GLY A 61 0.51 2.83 5.22
CA GLY A 61 -0.45 2.28 6.18
C GLY A 61 -0.40 2.99 7.54
N SER A 62 0.79 3.26 8.06
CA SER A 62 0.98 3.95 9.34
C SER A 62 0.49 5.40 9.30
N ARG A 63 0.64 6.08 8.15
CA ARG A 63 0.21 7.46 7.94
C ARG A 63 -1.31 7.59 7.83
N TYR A 64 -1.93 6.72 7.02
CA TYR A 64 -3.33 6.88 6.62
C TYR A 64 -4.30 6.00 7.42
N VAL A 65 -3.90 4.83 7.91
CA VAL A 65 -4.80 3.92 8.63
C VAL A 65 -4.83 4.21 10.13
N ARG A 66 -3.68 4.54 10.74
CA ARG A 66 -3.60 4.73 12.21
C ARG A 66 -4.21 6.03 12.71
N ARG A 67 -4.39 7.03 11.83
CA ARG A 67 -4.88 8.37 12.19
C ARG A 67 -6.34 8.51 11.75
N VAL A 68 -7.28 8.33 12.67
CA VAL A 68 -8.73 8.33 12.39
C VAL A 68 -9.21 9.54 11.56
N PRO A 69 -8.80 10.79 11.85
CA PRO A 69 -9.25 11.94 11.04
C PRO A 69 -8.73 11.90 9.60
N ILE A 70 -7.49 11.46 9.41
CA ILE A 70 -6.89 11.33 8.08
C ILE A 70 -7.57 10.20 7.31
N LEU A 71 -7.83 9.08 7.99
CA LEU A 71 -8.52 7.96 7.39
C LEU A 71 -9.91 8.35 6.90
N ALA A 72 -10.66 9.11 7.71
CA ALA A 72 -11.98 9.62 7.32
C ALA A 72 -11.87 10.51 6.08
N ALA A 73 -10.99 11.50 6.09
CA ALA A 73 -10.80 12.42 4.97
C ALA A 73 -10.40 11.70 3.66
N VAL A 74 -9.48 10.73 3.73
CA VAL A 74 -9.09 9.93 2.56
C VAL A 74 -10.23 9.04 2.09
N SER A 75 -11.02 8.49 3.01
CA SER A 75 -12.17 7.66 2.65
C SER A 75 -13.24 8.47 1.93
N ASP A 76 -13.54 9.67 2.43
CA ASP A 76 -14.51 10.58 1.82
C ASP A 76 -14.03 11.01 0.42
N LEU A 77 -12.74 11.38 0.29
CA LEU A 77 -12.14 11.70 -1.01
C LEU A 77 -12.29 10.56 -2.02
N VAL A 78 -12.06 9.30 -1.61
CA VAL A 78 -12.19 8.14 -2.49
C VAL A 78 -13.64 7.96 -2.97
N GLU A 79 -14.63 8.18 -2.11
CA GLU A 79 -16.04 8.08 -2.51
C GLU A 79 -16.45 9.24 -3.43
N GLU A 80 -15.97 10.46 -3.18
CA GLU A 80 -16.19 11.60 -4.06
C GLU A 80 -15.54 11.41 -5.44
N MET A 81 -14.29 10.93 -5.49
CA MET A 81 -13.62 10.60 -6.76
C MET A 81 -14.41 9.57 -7.56
N ARG A 82 -14.91 8.52 -6.91
CA ARG A 82 -15.77 7.52 -7.57
C ARG A 82 -17.08 8.11 -8.07
N ALA A 83 -17.68 9.04 -7.30
CA ALA A 83 -18.88 9.73 -7.74
C ALA A 83 -18.60 10.59 -8.98
N ALA A 84 -17.50 11.35 -8.98
CA ALA A 84 -17.08 12.16 -10.11
C ALA A 84 -16.78 11.30 -11.37
N GLN A 85 -16.09 10.17 -11.21
CA GLN A 85 -15.80 9.24 -12.31
C GLN A 85 -17.05 8.67 -12.97
N ARG A 86 -18.17 8.54 -12.24
CA ARG A 86 -19.46 8.13 -12.83
C ARG A 86 -20.11 9.23 -13.67
N ILE A 87 -19.84 10.49 -13.37
CA ILE A 87 -20.40 11.65 -14.07
C ILE A 87 -19.53 12.03 -15.28
N ALA A 88 -18.21 12.00 -15.09
CA ALA A 88 -17.21 12.32 -16.09
C ALA A 88 -16.26 11.12 -16.31
N PRO A 89 -16.60 10.18 -17.21
CA PRO A 89 -15.75 9.01 -17.49
C PRO A 89 -14.34 9.36 -17.94
N ALA A 90 -14.12 10.53 -18.56
CA ALA A 90 -12.79 11.02 -18.90
C ALA A 90 -11.86 11.09 -17.67
N LEU A 91 -12.42 11.33 -16.47
CA LEU A 91 -11.67 11.34 -15.23
C LEU A 91 -11.08 9.96 -14.89
N VAL A 92 -11.71 8.86 -15.33
CA VAL A 92 -11.16 7.51 -15.15
C VAL A 92 -9.86 7.38 -15.92
N THR A 93 -9.87 7.74 -17.21
CA THR A 93 -8.68 7.72 -18.08
C THR A 93 -7.58 8.60 -17.52
N MET A 94 -7.91 9.82 -17.08
CA MET A 94 -6.94 10.72 -16.45
C MET A 94 -6.30 10.10 -15.19
N CYS A 95 -7.10 9.43 -14.34
CA CYS A 95 -6.59 8.76 -13.14
C CYS A 95 -5.69 7.56 -13.48
N GLU A 96 -6.04 6.77 -14.48
CA GLU A 96 -5.28 5.59 -14.92
C GLU A 96 -3.94 5.99 -15.56
N ASP A 97 -3.95 7.04 -16.39
CA ASP A 97 -2.78 7.55 -17.09
C ASP A 97 -1.89 8.45 -16.23
N ARG A 98 -2.34 8.77 -15.00
CA ARG A 98 -1.69 9.74 -14.09
C ARG A 98 -1.50 11.10 -14.78
N ASP A 99 -2.52 11.52 -15.53
CA ASP A 99 -2.51 12.75 -16.29
C ASP A 99 -2.35 13.95 -15.34
N ALA A 100 -1.41 14.85 -15.64
CA ALA A 100 -1.18 16.05 -14.85
C ALA A 100 -2.36 17.03 -14.93
N GLU A 101 -3.16 16.97 -16.00
CA GLU A 101 -4.35 17.81 -16.17
C GLU A 101 -5.40 17.59 -15.08
N LEU A 102 -5.34 16.49 -14.33
CA LEU A 102 -6.18 16.24 -13.14
C LEU A 102 -6.06 17.34 -12.07
N PHE A 103 -4.92 18.03 -12.03
CA PHE A 103 -4.61 19.05 -11.04
C PHE A 103 -4.62 20.46 -11.61
N LEU A 104 -4.89 20.61 -12.91
CA LEU A 104 -4.97 21.89 -13.60
C LEU A 104 -6.43 22.35 -13.60
N VAL A 105 -6.83 22.98 -12.50
CA VAL A 105 -8.07 23.78 -12.40
C VAL A 105 -7.76 25.24 -12.72
#